data_AF-A0A4Y7RYP8-F1
#
_entry.id   AF-A0A4Y7RYP8-F1
#
_cell.length_a   1.000
_cell.length_b   1.000
_cell.length_c   1.000
_cell.angle_alpha   90.00
_cell.angle_beta   90.00
_cell.angle_gamma   90.00
#
_symmetry.space_group_name_H-M   'P 1'
#
loop_
_entity.id
_entity.type
_entity.pdbx_description
1 polymer ?
#
loop_
_entity_poly.entity_id
_entity_poly.type
_entity_poly.pdbx_seq_one_letter_code
_entity_poly.pdbx_strand_id
1 'polypeptide(L)'
;MTGQEEKVTVLETTIDDMNPEIYSYLFDKLMKDGALDAYVIPAYMKKNRPANLLCVICHAEKLETLLETVFRETSTLGVRIREEKRRVLYRSFEPVNTPWGEVTVKTGFAGEDKKEILQIAPEYEECRSLSEKSGIPLKKVYTAALLAFEKLKK
;
A
#
# COMPACT_ATOMS: atom_id res chain seq x y z
N MET A 1 -15.99 15.05 -11.71
CA MET A 1 -14.86 14.17 -12.08
C MET A 1 -14.54 13.32 -10.87
N THR A 2 -14.48 11.99 -11.01
CA THR A 2 -14.24 11.10 -9.87
C THR A 2 -12.77 11.13 -9.45
N GLY A 3 -12.53 11.35 -8.16
CA GLY A 3 -11.21 11.42 -7.54
C GLY A 3 -10.41 12.68 -7.89
N GLN A 4 -9.34 12.89 -7.12
CA GLN A 4 -8.34 13.94 -7.35
C GLN A 4 -7.14 13.39 -8.12
N GLU A 5 -6.55 14.25 -8.95
CA GLU A 5 -5.27 13.95 -9.60
C GLU A 5 -4.11 14.29 -8.64
N GLU A 6 -3.17 13.39 -8.51
CA GLU A 6 -1.91 13.60 -7.80
C GLU A 6 -0.74 13.13 -8.68
N LYS A 7 0.46 13.64 -8.39
CA LYS A 7 1.70 13.17 -9.01
C LYS A 7 2.41 12.20 -8.08
N VAL A 8 2.97 11.16 -8.67
CA VAL A 8 3.83 10.18 -7.99
C VAL A 8 5.07 9.94 -8.82
N THR A 9 6.12 9.45 -8.18
CA THR A 9 7.36 9.04 -8.81
C THR A 9 7.44 7.52 -8.77
N VAL A 10 7.82 6.91 -9.90
CA VAL A 10 8.04 5.47 -10.03
C VAL A 10 9.53 5.22 -10.23
N LEU A 11 10.09 4.41 -9.35
CA LEU A 11 11.47 3.92 -9.39
C LEU A 11 11.45 2.47 -9.89
N GLU A 12 12.29 2.16 -10.87
CA GLU A 12 12.40 0.82 -11.42
C GLU A 12 13.84 0.37 -11.61
N THR A 13 14.12 -0.87 -11.20
CA THR A 13 15.36 -1.54 -11.57
C THR A 13 15.15 -3.05 -11.72
N THR A 14 15.96 -3.69 -12.56
CA THR A 14 15.92 -5.14 -12.77
C THR A 14 17.15 -5.76 -12.12
N ILE A 15 16.91 -6.78 -11.29
CA ILE A 15 17.92 -7.39 -10.42
C ILE A 15 18.00 -8.90 -10.71
N ASP A 16 19.14 -9.41 -11.18
CA ASP A 16 19.37 -10.82 -11.53
C ASP A 16 20.36 -11.56 -10.60
N ASP A 17 20.99 -10.85 -9.66
CA ASP A 17 22.13 -11.34 -8.88
C ASP A 17 21.99 -11.13 -7.36
N MET A 18 20.80 -10.78 -6.87
CA MET A 18 20.50 -10.62 -5.44
C MET A 18 19.90 -11.89 -4.82
N ASN A 19 20.23 -12.16 -3.56
CA ASN A 19 19.57 -13.22 -2.78
C ASN A 19 18.06 -12.92 -2.65
N PRO A 20 17.15 -13.83 -3.09
CA PRO A 20 15.72 -13.61 -3.01
C PRO A 20 15.16 -13.37 -1.59
N GLU A 21 15.81 -13.89 -0.54
CA GLU A 21 15.37 -13.68 0.85
C GLU A 21 15.41 -12.20 1.27
N ILE A 22 16.28 -11.40 0.63
CA ILE A 22 16.44 -9.97 0.92
C ILE A 22 15.19 -9.17 0.56
N TYR A 23 14.37 -9.64 -0.39
CA TYR A 23 13.15 -8.92 -0.79
C TYR A 23 12.17 -8.72 0.37
N SER A 24 12.05 -9.69 1.29
CA SER A 24 11.16 -9.54 2.44
C SER A 24 11.57 -8.34 3.30
N TYR A 25 12.87 -8.25 3.62
CA TYR A 25 13.41 -7.12 4.39
C TYR A 25 13.30 -5.80 3.61
N LEU A 26 13.60 -5.84 2.30
CA LEU A 26 13.53 -4.69 1.43
C LEU A 26 12.12 -4.09 1.39
N PHE A 27 11.07 -4.91 1.26
CA PHE A 27 9.70 -4.40 1.22
C PHE A 27 9.31 -3.70 2.52
N ASP A 28 9.59 -4.31 3.68
CA ASP A 28 9.31 -3.69 4.98
C ASP A 28 10.06 -2.36 5.14
N LYS A 29 11.32 -2.31 4.70
CA LYS A 29 12.16 -1.12 4.76
C LYS A 29 11.64 -0.01 3.84
N LEU A 30 11.32 -0.32 2.58
CA LEU A 30 10.76 0.64 1.63
C LEU A 30 9.43 1.22 2.12
N MET A 31 8.53 0.37 2.64
CA MET A 31 7.25 0.85 3.20
C MET A 31 7.48 1.75 4.41
N LYS A 32 8.40 1.40 5.30
CA LYS A 32 8.78 2.22 6.46
C LYS A 32 9.38 3.57 6.06
N ASP A 33 10.18 3.60 5.00
CA ASP A 33 10.85 4.81 4.52
C ASP A 33 9.91 5.73 3.69
N GLY A 34 8.69 5.27 3.41
CA GLY A 34 7.60 6.08 2.86
C GLY A 34 7.25 5.77 1.40
N ALA A 35 7.55 4.56 0.92
CA ALA A 35 6.96 4.06 -0.32
C ALA A 35 5.43 4.00 -0.19
N LEU A 36 4.74 4.42 -1.25
CA LEU A 36 3.30 4.24 -1.41
C LEU A 36 2.96 2.80 -1.78
N ASP A 37 3.84 2.16 -2.54
CA ASP A 37 3.74 0.77 -2.96
C ASP A 37 5.12 0.25 -3.38
N ALA A 38 5.36 -1.05 -3.22
CA ALA A 38 6.57 -1.72 -3.64
C ALA A 38 6.27 -3.17 -4.02
N TYR A 39 6.70 -3.59 -5.20
CA TYR A 39 6.47 -4.95 -5.70
C TYR A 39 7.55 -5.37 -6.70
N VAL A 40 7.54 -6.66 -7.05
CA VAL A 40 8.43 -7.23 -8.06
C VAL A 40 7.66 -7.93 -9.16
N ILE A 41 8.16 -7.83 -10.38
CA ILE A 41 7.66 -8.58 -11.55
C ILE A 41 8.77 -9.54 -12.02
N PRO A 42 8.51 -10.86 -12.14
CA PRO A 42 9.46 -11.80 -12.70
C PRO A 42 9.81 -11.44 -14.15
N ALA A 43 11.09 -11.48 -14.48
CA ALA A 43 11.61 -11.15 -15.81
C ALA A 43 12.75 -12.10 -16.21
N TYR A 44 13.14 -12.04 -17.48
CA TYR A 44 14.38 -12.64 -17.98
C TYR A 44 15.24 -11.55 -18.59
N MET A 45 16.52 -11.54 -18.23
CA MET A 45 17.53 -10.63 -18.75
C MET A 45 18.40 -11.31 -19.83
N LYS A 46 19.31 -10.53 -20.43
CA LYS A 46 20.33 -11.04 -21.36
C LYS A 46 21.04 -12.26 -20.77
N LYS A 47 21.52 -13.16 -21.63
CA LYS A 47 22.12 -14.45 -21.22
C LYS A 47 21.14 -15.37 -20.47
N ASN A 48 19.83 -15.21 -20.69
CA ASN A 48 18.77 -16.06 -20.13
C ASN A 48 18.79 -16.15 -18.60
N ARG A 49 19.08 -15.03 -17.94
CA ARG A 49 19.11 -14.96 -16.47
C ARG A 49 17.73 -14.58 -15.93
N PRO A 50 17.12 -15.39 -15.05
CA PRO A 50 15.95 -14.97 -14.29
C PRO A 50 16.28 -13.73 -13.46
N ALA A 51 15.35 -12.80 -13.39
CA ALA A 51 15.51 -11.55 -12.67
C ALA A 51 14.17 -11.08 -12.12
N ASN A 52 14.22 -10.10 -11.22
CA ASN A 52 13.05 -9.41 -10.71
C ASN A 52 13.14 -7.92 -11.09
N LEU A 53 12.11 -7.41 -11.76
CA LEU A 53 11.91 -5.97 -11.90
C LEU A 53 11.29 -5.46 -10.61
N LEU A 54 12.09 -4.78 -9.80
CA LEU A 54 11.62 -4.03 -8.63
C LEU A 54 10.96 -2.74 -9.10
N CYS A 55 9.73 -2.51 -8.66
CA CYS A 55 8.99 -1.27 -8.83
C CYS A 55 8.68 -0.67 -7.46
N VAL A 56 9.00 0.61 -7.27
CA VAL A 56 8.68 1.37 -6.05
C VAL A 56 7.96 2.65 -6.45
N ILE A 57 6.82 2.93 -5.83
CA ILE A 57 6.03 4.14 -6.08
C ILE A 57 6.10 5.02 -4.85
N CYS A 58 6.35 6.31 -5.02
CA CYS A 58 6.44 7.24 -3.90
C CYS A 58 5.97 8.66 -4.27
N HIS A 59 5.79 9.52 -3.28
CA HIS A 59 5.70 10.94 -3.52
C HIS A 59 7.10 11.53 -3.80
N ALA A 60 7.16 12.70 -4.46
CA ALA A 60 8.41 13.30 -4.90
C ALA A 60 9.38 13.59 -3.73
N GLU A 61 8.85 13.98 -2.57
CA GLU A 61 9.62 14.25 -1.35
C GLU A 61 10.29 13.01 -0.74
N LYS A 62 9.89 11.80 -1.14
CA LYS A 62 10.47 10.53 -0.69
C LYS A 62 11.48 9.93 -1.66
N LEU A 63 11.66 10.54 -2.84
CA LEU A 63 12.49 10.01 -3.91
C LEU A 63 13.92 9.69 -3.44
N GLU A 64 14.62 10.67 -2.85
CA GLU A 64 16.02 10.52 -2.45
C GLU A 64 16.21 9.46 -1.35
N THR A 65 15.32 9.44 -0.35
CA THR A 65 15.35 8.42 0.71
C THR A 65 15.17 7.01 0.16
N LEU A 66 14.26 6.84 -0.79
CA LEU A 66 13.99 5.52 -1.38
C LEU A 66 15.07 5.11 -2.37
N LEU A 67 15.67 6.03 -3.12
CA LEU A 67 16.85 5.76 -3.94
C LEU A 67 18.00 5.26 -3.07
N GLU A 68 18.29 5.94 -1.96
CA GLU A 68 19.34 5.51 -1.02
C GLU A 68 19.06 4.09 -0.50
N THR A 69 17.82 3.81 -0.14
CA THR A 69 17.40 2.47 0.32
C THR A 69 17.62 1.42 -0.76
N VAL A 70 17.19 1.69 -1.99
CA VAL A 70 17.37 0.76 -3.11
C VAL A 70 18.86 0.51 -3.41
N PHE A 71 19.70 1.54 -3.40
CA PHE A 71 21.14 1.36 -3.64
C PHE A 71 21.87 0.66 -2.49
N ARG A 72 21.42 0.86 -1.25
CA ARG A 72 22.06 0.26 -0.07
C ARG A 72 21.70 -1.22 0.10
N GLU A 73 20.45 -1.56 -0.16
CA GLU A 73 19.89 -2.87 0.19
C GLU A 73 19.78 -3.82 -1.01
N THR A 74 20.11 -3.37 -2.23
CA THR A 74 20.09 -4.21 -3.43
C THR A 74 21.42 -4.21 -4.16
N SER A 75 21.60 -5.15 -5.08
CA SER A 75 22.79 -5.23 -5.95
C SER A 75 22.74 -4.27 -7.15
N THR A 76 21.68 -3.46 -7.28
CA THR A 76 21.51 -2.59 -8.45
C THR A 76 22.60 -1.51 -8.52
N LEU A 77 23.04 -1.21 -9.74
CA LEU A 77 23.95 -0.09 -10.01
C LEU A 77 23.22 1.14 -10.57
N GLY A 78 21.91 1.05 -10.82
CA GLY A 78 21.13 2.13 -11.36
C GLY A 78 19.63 1.94 -11.15
N VAL A 79 18.89 3.04 -11.19
CA VAL A 79 17.43 3.05 -11.08
C VAL A 79 16.88 3.98 -12.14
N ARG A 80 15.85 3.55 -12.84
CA ARG A 80 15.06 4.40 -13.76
C ARG A 80 13.99 5.12 -12.97
N ILE A 81 13.81 6.40 -13.24
CA ILE A 81 12.87 7.26 -12.52
C ILE A 81 11.94 7.91 -13.54
N ARG A 82 10.64 7.90 -13.25
CA ARG A 82 9.64 8.65 -14.02
C ARG A 82 8.58 9.23 -13.12
N GLU A 83 8.01 10.36 -13.52
CA GLU A 83 6.83 10.92 -12.90
C GLU A 83 5.58 10.36 -13.59
N GLU A 84 4.59 9.97 -12.80
CA GLU A 84 3.27 9.54 -13.28
C GLU A 84 2.17 10.33 -12.58
N LYS A 85 1.05 10.48 -13.29
CA LYS A 85 -0.19 11.02 -12.72
C LYS A 85 -1.06 9.87 -12.24
N ARG A 86 -1.60 10.00 -11.04
CA ARG A 86 -2.54 9.04 -10.46
C ARG A 86 -3.84 9.74 -10.10
N ARG A 87 -4.97 9.07 -10.35
CA ARG A 87 -6.29 9.47 -9.85
C ARG A 87 -6.59 8.69 -8.58
N VAL A 88 -6.86 9.39 -7.49
CA VAL A 88 -7.21 8.78 -6.20
C VAL A 88 -8.53 9.31 -5.67
N LEU A 89 -9.33 8.44 -5.07
CA LEU A 89 -10.53 8.86 -4.35
C LEU A 89 -10.15 9.75 -3.17
N TYR A 90 -11.03 10.68 -2.83
CA TYR A 90 -10.93 11.40 -1.57
C TYR A 90 -11.15 10.42 -0.43
N ARG A 91 -10.35 10.51 0.63
CA ARG A 91 -10.34 9.51 1.69
C ARG A 91 -10.82 10.09 3.01
N SER A 92 -11.48 9.27 3.81
CA SER A 92 -11.68 9.52 5.24
C SER A 92 -11.39 8.24 6.01
N PHE A 93 -11.02 8.40 7.26
CA PHE A 93 -10.76 7.32 8.20
C PHE A 93 -11.64 7.57 9.41
N GLU A 94 -12.62 6.70 9.61
CA GLU A 94 -13.62 6.85 10.66
C GLU A 94 -13.51 5.63 11.60
N PRO A 95 -13.21 5.82 12.89
CA PRO A 95 -13.20 4.73 13.85
C PRO A 95 -14.63 4.23 14.10
N VAL A 96 -14.82 2.92 14.17
CA VAL A 96 -16.09 2.30 14.51
C VAL A 96 -15.92 1.27 15.63
N ASN A 97 -16.88 1.23 16.54
CA ASN A 97 -16.87 0.27 17.63
C ASN A 97 -17.50 -1.05 17.19
N THR A 98 -16.69 -2.12 17.20
CA THR A 98 -17.17 -3.49 17.07
C THR A 98 -17.32 -4.13 18.46
N PRO A 99 -18.02 -5.28 18.60
CA PRO A 99 -18.08 -6.00 19.88
C PRO A 99 -16.72 -6.44 20.45
N TRP A 100 -15.66 -6.41 19.64
CA TRP A 100 -14.33 -6.91 20.01
C TRP A 100 -13.27 -5.81 20.11
N GLY A 101 -13.62 -4.58 19.76
CA GLY A 101 -12.71 -3.44 19.77
C GLY A 101 -13.03 -2.43 18.68
N GLU A 102 -12.34 -1.29 18.74
CA GLU A 102 -12.41 -0.26 17.71
C GLU A 102 -11.67 -0.72 16.44
N VAL A 103 -12.25 -0.40 15.29
CA VAL A 103 -11.66 -0.63 13.97
C VAL A 103 -11.81 0.65 13.15
N THR A 104 -10.73 1.10 12.54
CA THR A 104 -10.72 2.20 11.57
C THR A 104 -11.35 1.72 10.27
N VAL A 105 -12.32 2.46 9.75
CA VAL A 105 -12.92 2.22 8.44
C VAL A 105 -12.47 3.29 7.46
N LYS A 106 -11.79 2.85 6.40
CA LYS A 106 -11.38 3.70 5.28
C LYS A 106 -12.55 3.84 4.32
N THR A 107 -12.93 5.08 4.04
CA THR A 107 -13.92 5.41 3.01
C THR A 107 -13.30 6.17 1.85
N GLY A 108 -13.72 5.81 0.63
CA GLY A 108 -13.35 6.48 -0.60
C GLY A 108 -14.55 7.21 -1.21
N PHE A 109 -14.42 8.51 -1.44
CA PHE A 109 -15.49 9.36 -1.97
C PHE A 109 -15.21 9.77 -3.42
N ALA A 110 -16.29 9.92 -4.19
CA ALA A 110 -16.23 10.34 -5.59
C ALA A 110 -15.68 11.76 -5.75
N GLY A 111 -16.07 12.67 -4.86
CA GLY A 111 -15.73 14.08 -4.88
C GLY A 111 -15.25 14.60 -3.54
N GLU A 112 -14.67 15.81 -3.56
CA GLU A 112 -14.11 16.48 -2.38
C GLU A 112 -15.15 16.81 -1.31
N ASP A 113 -16.40 17.02 -1.73
CA ASP A 113 -17.53 17.29 -0.83
C ASP A 113 -17.94 16.08 0.03
N LYS A 114 -17.33 14.91 -0.21
CA LYS A 114 -17.53 13.66 0.52
C LYS A 114 -19.01 13.23 0.62
N LYS A 115 -19.83 13.56 -0.38
CA LYS A 115 -21.27 13.18 -0.38
C LYS A 115 -21.54 11.76 -0.87
N GLU A 116 -20.80 11.32 -1.88
CA GLU A 116 -20.96 10.00 -2.49
C GLU A 116 -19.80 9.08 -2.09
N ILE A 117 -20.09 8.07 -1.29
CA ILE A 117 -19.14 7.01 -0.94
C ILE A 117 -19.13 5.97 -2.05
N LEU A 118 -17.96 5.69 -2.62
CA LEU A 118 -17.75 4.66 -3.62
C LEU A 118 -17.09 3.40 -3.07
N GLN A 119 -16.36 3.52 -1.96
CA GLN A 119 -15.59 2.42 -1.36
C GLN A 119 -15.63 2.50 0.16
N ILE A 120 -15.74 1.34 0.81
CA ILE A 120 -15.70 1.18 2.26
C ILE A 120 -14.83 -0.04 2.56
N ALA A 121 -13.80 0.13 3.37
CA ALA A 121 -12.90 -0.95 3.76
C ALA A 121 -12.43 -0.75 5.21
N PRO A 122 -12.87 -1.60 6.16
CA PRO A 122 -12.21 -1.74 7.46
C PRO A 122 -10.71 -2.01 7.33
N GLU A 123 -9.92 -1.44 8.24
CA GLU A 123 -8.48 -1.62 8.26
C GLU A 123 -8.13 -3.07 8.61
N TYR A 124 -7.44 -3.75 7.69
CA TYR A 124 -7.27 -5.19 7.73
C TYR A 124 -6.42 -5.63 8.93
N GLU A 125 -5.31 -4.94 9.19
CA GLU A 125 -4.40 -5.31 10.28
C GLU A 125 -5.03 -5.13 11.65
N GLU A 126 -5.90 -4.12 11.83
CA GLU A 126 -6.68 -3.96 13.05
C GLU A 126 -7.70 -5.10 13.19
N CYS A 127 -8.43 -5.43 12.12
CA CYS A 127 -9.35 -6.56 12.11
C CYS A 127 -8.63 -7.89 12.43
N ARG A 128 -7.43 -8.09 11.88
CA ARG A 128 -6.57 -9.26 12.13
C ARG A 128 -6.12 -9.31 13.58
N SER A 129 -5.61 -8.21 14.13
CA SER A 129 -5.20 -8.11 15.53
C SER A 129 -6.36 -8.45 16.48
N LEU A 130 -7.57 -7.93 16.22
CA LEU A 130 -8.75 -8.26 17.00
C LEU A 130 -9.17 -9.72 16.84
N SER A 131 -9.08 -10.26 15.62
CA SER A 131 -9.38 -11.66 15.32
C SER A 131 -8.49 -12.60 16.13
N GLU A 132 -7.17 -12.35 16.13
CA GLU A 132 -6.19 -13.15 16.87
C GLU A 132 -6.37 -13.03 18.39
N LYS A 133 -6.64 -11.82 18.91
CA LYS A 133 -6.84 -11.58 20.36
C LYS A 133 -8.13 -12.18 20.91
N SER A 134 -9.21 -12.18 20.11
CA SER A 134 -10.55 -12.61 20.56
C SER A 134 -10.91 -14.04 20.14
N GLY A 135 -10.09 -14.69 19.30
CA GLY A 135 -10.39 -16.00 18.73
C GLY A 135 -11.56 -16.00 17.74
N ILE A 136 -12.00 -14.82 17.30
CA ILE A 136 -13.13 -14.66 16.38
C ILE A 136 -12.61 -14.71 14.95
N PRO A 137 -13.28 -15.41 14.01
CA PRO A 137 -12.87 -15.40 12.61
C PRO A 137 -12.78 -13.97 12.05
N LEU A 138 -11.68 -13.65 11.37
CA LEU A 138 -11.41 -12.34 10.76
C LEU A 138 -12.60 -11.81 9.96
N LYS A 139 -13.23 -12.68 9.16
CA LYS A 139 -14.42 -12.34 8.37
C LYS A 139 -15.56 -11.75 9.22
N LYS A 140 -15.77 -12.27 10.44
CA LYS A 140 -16.79 -11.75 11.37
C LYS A 140 -16.42 -10.38 11.92
N VAL A 141 -15.15 -10.17 12.29
CA VAL A 141 -14.65 -8.87 12.75
C VAL A 141 -14.83 -7.81 11.65
N TYR A 142 -14.39 -8.14 10.43
CA TYR A 142 -14.52 -7.26 9.26
C TYR A 142 -15.98 -6.92 8.95
N THR A 143 -16.88 -7.91 8.93
CA THR A 143 -18.32 -7.67 8.73
C THR A 143 -18.94 -6.83 9.85
N ALA A 144 -18.53 -7.02 11.11
CA ALA A 144 -19.04 -6.21 12.22
C ALA A 144 -18.60 -4.74 12.10
N ALA A 145 -17.38 -4.47 11.64
CA ALA A 145 -16.91 -3.12 11.36
C ALA A 145 -17.74 -2.46 10.25
N LEU A 146 -18.03 -3.18 9.15
CA LEU A 146 -18.91 -2.68 8.09
C LEU A 146 -20.32 -2.33 8.63
N LEU A 147 -20.93 -3.23 9.39
CA LEU A 147 -22.26 -2.99 9.96
C LEU A 147 -22.28 -1.85 10.99
N ALA A 148 -21.21 -1.68 11.77
CA ALA A 148 -21.07 -0.58 12.70
C ALA A 148 -20.96 0.76 11.96
N PHE A 149 -20.20 0.81 10.86
CA PHE A 149 -20.09 1.98 10.01
C PHE A 149 -21.44 2.38 9.39
N GLU A 150 -22.19 1.42 8.84
CA GLU A 150 -23.51 1.69 8.26
C GLU A 150 -24.50 2.28 9.27
N LYS A 151 -24.40 1.89 10.54
CA LYS A 151 -25.25 2.44 11.61
C LYS A 151 -24.93 3.89 11.96
N LEU A 152 -23.67 4.32 11.82
CA LEU A 152 -23.26 5.71 12.07
C LEU A 152 -23.72 6.70 10.99
N LYS A 153 -24.00 6.20 9.78
CA LYS A 153 -24.50 7.01 8.66
C LYS A 153 -26.03 7.12 8.62
N LYS A 154 -26.75 6.35 9.45
CA LYS A 154 -28.21 6.48 9.63
C LYS A 154 -28.50 7.50 10.72
#